data_AF-A0A0H3ZVB3-F1
#
_entry.id   AF-A0A0H3ZVB3-F1
#
_cell.length_a   1.000
_cell.length_b   1.000
_cell.length_c   1.000
_cell.angle_alpha   90.00
_cell.angle_beta   90.00
_cell.angle_gamma   90.00
#
_symmetry.space_group_name_H-M   'P 1'
#
loop_
_entity.id
_entity.type
_entity.pdbx_description
1 polymer ?
#
loop_
_entity_poly.entity_id
_entity_poly.type
_entity_poly.pdbx_seq_one_letter_code
_entity_poly.pdbx_strand_id
1 'polypeptide(L)' 'MKASHKAMLITVVLVLLALAVINNVGALKPLKEQINGNSGWF' A
#
# COMPACT_ATOMS: atom_id res chain seq x y z
N MET A 1 -2.98 2.49 24.76
CA MET A 1 -3.11 3.20 23.46
C MET A 1 -4.41 3.98 23.42
N LYS A 2 -4.36 5.31 23.24
CA LYS A 2 -5.56 6.14 23.06
C LYS A 2 -6.31 5.72 21.77
N ALA A 3 -7.62 5.90 21.70
CA ALA A 3 -8.45 5.51 20.55
C ALA A 3 -7.91 6.04 19.21
N SER A 4 -7.39 7.27 19.20
CA SER A 4 -6.71 7.88 18.05
C SER A 4 -5.53 7.06 17.51
N HIS A 5 -4.68 6.48 18.38
CA HIS A 5 -3.55 5.65 17.93
C HIS A 5 -4.01 4.32 17.32
N LYS A 6 -5.11 3.75 17.84
CA LYS A 6 -5.69 2.54 17.25
C LYS A 6 -6.27 2.82 15.87
N ALA A 7 -7.00 3.94 15.71
CA ALA A 7 -7.54 4.35 14.42
C ALA A 7 -6.41 4.59 13.39
N MET A 8 -5.35 5.31 13.79
CA MET A 8 -4.19 5.54 12.92
C MET A 8 -3.54 4.23 12.46
N LEU A 9 -3.31 3.28 13.37
CA LEU A 9 -2.72 1.98 13.02
C LEU A 9 -3.60 1.17 12.08
N ILE A 10 -4.92 1.16 12.31
CA ILE A 10 -5.87 0.46 11.42
C ILE A 10 -5.81 1.08 10.02
N THR A 11 -5.81 2.41 9.92
CA THR A 11 -5.68 3.10 8.63
C THR A 11 -4.38 2.75 7.93
N VAL A 12 -3.24 2.76 8.64
CA VAL A 12 -1.94 2.40 8.07
C VAL A 12 -1.93 0.96 7.58
N VAL A 13 -2.48 0.02 8.36
CA VAL A 13 -2.56 -1.41 7.96
C VAL A 13 -3.42 -1.59 6.72
N LEU A 14 -4.56 -0.89 6.63
CA LEU A 14 -5.43 -0.95 5.45
C LEU A 14 -4.75 -0.40 4.19
N VAL A 15 -4.03 0.71 4.31
CA VAL A 15 -3.26 1.30 3.19
C VAL A 15 -2.16 0.34 2.74
N LEU A 16 -1.42 -0.27 3.67
CA LEU A 16 -0.37 -1.25 3.34
C LEU A 16 -0.95 -2.50 2.65
N LEU A 17 -2.11 -2.99 3.10
CA LEU A 17 -2.80 -4.11 2.45
C LEU A 17 -3.23 -3.77 1.02
N ALA A 18 -3.80 -2.58 0.81
CA ALA A 18 -4.20 -2.14 -0.53
C ALA A 18 -2.99 -2.05 -1.47
N LEU A 19 -1.86 -1.50 -1.01
CA LEU A 19 -0.62 -1.42 -1.78
C LEU A 19 -0.05 -2.81 -2.07
N ALA A 20 -0.09 -3.74 -1.11
CA ALA A 20 0.36 -5.11 -1.32
C ALA A 20 -0.50 -5.85 -2.37
N VAL A 21 -1.82 -5.67 -2.34
CA VAL A 21 -2.72 -6.22 -3.37
C VAL A 21 -2.40 -5.63 -4.73
N ILE A 22 -2.25 -4.30 -4.82
CA ILE A 22 -1.85 -3.64 -6.07
C ILE A 22 -0.55 -4.24 -6.58
N ASN A 23 0.45 -4.44 -5.70
CA ASN A 23 1.74 -5.00 -6.05
C ASN A 23 1.70 -6.49 -6.47
N ASN A 24 0.71 -7.26 -6.00
CA ASN A 24 0.62 -8.69 -6.30
C ASN A 24 -0.32 -9.01 -7.48
N VAL A 25 -1.20 -8.10 -7.87
CA VAL A 25 -2.08 -8.27 -9.02
C VAL A 25 -1.32 -7.93 -10.30
N GLY A 26 -1.08 -8.92 -11.16
CA GLY A 26 -0.34 -8.77 -12.43
C GLY A 26 -1.01 -7.81 -13.41
N ALA A 27 -2.33 -7.66 -13.36
CA ALA A 27 -3.09 -6.75 -14.23
C ALA A 27 -2.88 -5.26 -13.91
N LEU A 28 -2.33 -4.93 -12.73
CA LEU A 28 -2.09 -3.55 -12.30
C LEU A 28 -0.66 -3.08 -12.59
N LYS A 29 0.07 -3.78 -13.46
CA LYS A 29 1.47 -3.47 -13.84
C LYS A 29 1.71 -2.00 -14.27
N PRO A 30 0.85 -1.36 -15.10
CA PRO A 30 1.03 0.04 -15.47
C PRO A 30 0.94 1.00 -14.26
N LEU A 31 0.06 0.65 -13.31
CA LEU A 31 -0.13 1.41 -12.08
C LEU A 31 1.05 1.22 -11.12
N LYS A 32 1.62 0.01 -11.05
CA LYS A 32 2.87 -0.26 -10.31
C LYS A 32 4.01 0.59 -10.85
N GLU A 33 4.19 0.63 -12.16
CA GLU A 33 5.26 1.40 -12.79
C GLU A 33 5.11 2.92 -12.56
N GLN A 34 3.87 3.43 -12.54
CA GLN A 34 3.59 4.84 -12.18
C GLN A 34 3.88 5.16 -10.70
N ILE A 35 3.57 4.23 -9.78
CA ILE A 35 3.68 4.47 -8.34
C ILE A 35 5.10 4.18 -7.81
N ASN A 36 5.74 3.11 -8.30
CA ASN A 36 7.06 2.66 -7.81
C ASN A 36 8.24 3.28 -8.57
N GLY A 37 8.02 3.80 -9.78
CA GLY A 37 9.12 4.24 -10.65
C GLY A 37 10.11 3.10 -11.00
N ASN A 38 11.22 3.45 -11.64
CA ASN A 38 12.21 2.49 -12.20
C ASN A 38 13.03 1.72 -11.13
N SER A 39 12.78 1.96 -9.84
CA SER A 39 13.64 1.54 -8.72
C SER A 39 12.85 1.05 -7.51
N GLY A 40 11.69 0.44 -7.75
CA GLY A 40 10.60 0.25 -6.79
C GLY A 40 10.98 0.10 -5.31
N TRP A 41 10.24 0.81 -4.45
CA TRP A 41 10.22 0.61 -2.99
C TRP A 41 9.70 -0.79 -2.59
N PHE A 42 9.17 -1.54 -3.56
CA PHE A 42 9.08 -3.01 -3.64
C PHE A 42 9.65 -3.48 -4.97
#